data_AF-F0QU40-F1
#
_entry.id   AF-F0QU40-F1
#
_cell.length_a   1.000
_cell.length_b   1.000
_cell.length_c   1.000
_cell.angle_alpha   90.00
_cell.angle_beta   90.00
_cell.angle_gamma   90.00
#
_symmetry.space_group_name_H-M   'P 1'
#
loop_
_entity.id
_entity.type
_entity.pdbx_description
1 polymer ?
#
loop_
_entity_poly.entity_id
_entity_poly.type
_entity_poly.pdbx_seq_one_letter_code
_entity_poly.pdbx_strand_id
1 'polypeptide(L)'
;MGEQLNTEVLEGVYQLINYDDEREETLIQDFSLRYGDRYMDVLNRVREFISSIGEDVGNRIKRFYETLADHSMSKVRGFGNAAYALVKYMGLGGDENVLKVQFTLMGFNEDIITELIRAGVLMHRRRGVLFVPEYLIPRLLEMSGDIPIPNIRESLGDLDALELVAVESAAFGSKPISWLFRAIYGIDFKEFVLKTRIGNILDGSIGEPILNPVIDLRELRTVIHEMKDSSARSMRRIISPHGQYTYSRIARCGIVYTVFGEGGRELIMLYPWILPSRRILDYHSREDRVIIIMHRPGEEFTDIMNKHVSDLPPHTGFVFISGNETMVYKPQSLDRAFDSFLDFLYRSNLRVIYLN
;
A
#
# COMPACT_ATOMS: atom_id res chain seq x y z
N MET A 1 11.96 27.70 47.52
CA MET A 1 10.96 26.61 47.57
C MET A 1 10.56 26.33 46.14
N GLY A 2 11.02 25.23 45.55
CA GLY A 2 10.73 24.92 44.16
C GLY A 2 9.30 24.43 44.04
N GLU A 3 8.45 25.16 43.32
CA GLU A 3 7.17 24.62 42.88
C GLU A 3 7.46 23.31 42.13
N GLN A 4 6.95 22.20 42.65
CA GLN A 4 6.84 20.97 41.86
C GLN A 4 6.00 21.34 40.64
N LEU A 5 6.64 21.47 39.48
CA LEU A 5 5.92 21.74 38.25
C LEU A 5 4.88 20.65 38.03
N ASN A 6 3.64 21.09 37.79
CA ASN A 6 2.53 20.21 37.43
C ASN A 6 2.94 19.39 36.20
N THR A 7 2.75 18.08 36.25
CA THR A 7 3.09 17.14 35.17
C THR A 7 2.43 17.50 33.84
N GLU A 8 1.24 18.11 33.85
CA GLU A 8 0.57 18.63 32.65
C GLU A 8 1.37 19.76 31.98
N VAL A 9 2.00 20.63 32.78
CA VAL A 9 2.86 21.69 32.26
C VAL A 9 4.14 21.08 31.69
N LEU A 10 4.72 20.06 32.33
CA LEU A 10 5.87 19.35 31.78
C LEU A 10 5.52 18.64 30.46
N GLU A 11 4.39 17.93 30.39
CA GLU A 11 3.91 17.28 29.15
C GLU A 11 3.71 18.30 28.02
N GLY A 12 3.10 19.46 28.33
CA GLY A 12 2.93 20.55 27.39
C GLY A 12 4.25 21.17 26.92
N VAL A 13 5.25 21.33 27.82
CA VAL A 13 6.60 21.79 27.47
C VAL A 13 7.26 20.80 26.52
N TYR A 14 7.13 19.49 26.78
CA TYR A 14 7.69 18.47 25.90
C TYR A 14 7.09 18.59 24.50
N GLN A 15 5.77 18.70 24.37
CA GLN A 15 5.16 18.83 23.05
C GLN A 15 5.61 20.11 22.34
N LEU A 16 5.58 21.26 23.02
CA LEU A 16 5.90 22.54 22.39
C LEU A 16 7.35 22.58 21.86
N ILE A 17 8.29 21.93 22.54
CA ILE A 17 9.69 21.81 22.06
C ILE A 17 9.80 20.92 20.81
N ASN A 18 8.96 19.89 20.71
CA ASN A 18 8.95 18.95 19.60
C ASN A 18 8.00 19.36 18.46
N TYR A 19 7.28 20.47 18.61
CA TYR A 19 6.37 21.01 17.60
C TYR A 19 7.14 21.88 16.62
N ASP A 20 7.00 21.58 15.34
CA ASP A 20 7.75 22.13 14.21
C ASP A 20 6.77 22.56 13.11
N ASP A 21 5.85 23.45 13.47
CA ASP A 21 4.89 24.08 12.56
C ASP A 21 4.76 25.56 12.90
N GLU A 22 4.65 26.41 11.89
CA GLU A 22 4.48 27.86 12.06
C GLU A 22 3.11 28.21 12.64
N ARG A 23 2.10 27.36 12.40
CA ARG A 23 0.74 27.56 12.94
C ARG A 23 0.51 26.68 14.15
N GLU A 24 0.12 27.28 15.25
CA GLU A 24 -0.18 26.58 16.50
C GLU A 24 -1.59 25.96 16.56
N GLU A 25 -2.40 26.06 15.50
CA GLU A 25 -3.80 25.56 15.49
C GLU A 25 -3.89 24.10 15.95
N THR A 26 -3.04 23.23 15.41
CA THR A 26 -3.00 21.80 15.77
C THR A 26 -2.50 21.58 17.19
N LEU A 27 -1.51 22.36 17.63
CA LEU A 27 -0.99 22.30 19.00
C LEU A 27 -2.07 22.70 20.01
N ILE A 28 -2.80 23.78 19.72
CA ILE A 28 -3.92 24.26 20.55
C ILE A 28 -5.01 23.19 20.62
N GLN A 29 -5.30 22.50 19.51
CA GLN A 29 -6.25 21.39 19.48
C GLN A 29 -5.78 20.24 20.38
N ASP A 30 -4.51 19.83 20.32
CA ASP A 30 -3.96 18.79 21.21
C ASP A 30 -4.08 19.17 22.69
N PHE A 31 -3.77 20.43 23.02
CA PHE A 31 -3.91 20.95 24.39
C PHE A 31 -5.36 20.95 24.84
N SER A 32 -6.29 21.39 23.98
CA SER A 32 -7.73 21.37 24.26
C SER A 32 -8.24 19.95 24.50
N LEU A 33 -7.83 18.99 23.66
CA LEU A 33 -8.19 17.58 23.82
C LEU A 33 -7.68 16.99 25.14
N ARG A 34 -6.43 17.27 25.53
CA ARG A 34 -5.80 16.70 26.72
C ARG A 34 -6.23 17.36 28.03
N TYR A 35 -6.39 18.67 28.05
CA TYR A 35 -6.55 19.45 29.29
C TYR A 35 -7.96 20.04 29.46
N GLY A 36 -8.85 19.87 28.48
CA GLY A 36 -10.22 20.39 28.52
C GLY A 36 -10.22 21.91 28.73
N ASP A 37 -11.12 22.41 29.57
CA ASP A 37 -11.30 23.84 29.83
C ASP A 37 -10.04 24.56 30.34
N ARG A 38 -9.09 23.83 30.93
CA ARG A 38 -7.84 24.40 31.50
C ARG A 38 -6.72 24.55 30.47
N TYR A 39 -6.94 24.22 29.21
CA TYR A 39 -5.87 24.13 28.21
C TYR A 39 -5.10 25.44 28.02
N MET A 40 -5.78 26.59 28.05
CA MET A 40 -5.13 27.91 27.92
C MET A 40 -4.23 28.23 29.12
N ASP A 41 -4.67 27.89 30.33
CA ASP A 41 -3.86 28.11 31.54
C ASP A 41 -2.60 27.25 31.51
N VAL A 42 -2.72 25.98 31.08
CA VAL A 42 -1.56 25.10 30.91
C VAL A 42 -0.62 25.65 29.84
N LEU A 43 -1.13 26.06 28.67
CA LEU A 43 -0.34 26.60 27.58
C LEU A 43 0.43 27.87 27.97
N ASN A 44 -0.21 28.78 28.73
CA ASN A 44 0.44 29.99 29.23
C ASN A 44 1.59 29.67 30.18
N ARG A 45 1.37 28.74 31.13
CA ARG A 45 2.43 28.30 32.06
C ARG A 45 3.56 27.58 31.36
N VAL A 46 3.27 26.81 30.31
CA VAL A 46 4.26 26.16 29.45
C VAL A 46 5.17 27.21 28.81
N ARG A 47 4.59 28.27 28.23
CA ARG A 47 5.34 29.36 27.61
C ARG A 47 6.21 30.11 28.61
N GLU A 48 5.65 30.48 29.75
CA GLU A 48 6.40 31.13 30.84
C GLU A 48 7.59 30.28 31.29
N PHE A 49 7.38 28.97 31.43
CA PHE A 49 8.44 28.05 31.82
C PHE A 49 9.56 27.97 30.78
N ILE A 50 9.22 27.85 29.50
CA ILE A 50 10.22 27.84 28.41
C ILE A 50 11.00 29.15 28.39
N SER A 51 10.32 30.30 28.46
CA SER A 51 10.97 31.62 28.49
C SER A 51 11.90 31.79 29.70
N SER A 52 11.58 31.18 30.85
CA SER A 52 12.39 31.27 32.06
C SER A 52 13.67 30.42 32.03
N ILE A 53 13.70 29.35 31.22
CA ILE A 53 14.83 28.41 31.17
C ILE A 53 15.72 28.64 29.95
N GLY A 54 15.17 29.11 28.82
CA GLY A 54 15.92 29.36 27.58
C GLY A 54 16.33 28.07 26.87
N GLU A 55 17.54 28.02 26.30
CA GLU A 55 17.96 26.94 25.39
C GLU A 55 18.13 25.56 26.05
N ASP A 56 18.22 25.48 27.39
CA ASP A 56 18.46 24.22 28.12
C ASP A 56 17.17 23.43 28.47
N VAL A 57 15.99 23.90 28.04
CA VAL A 57 14.71 23.27 28.43
C VAL A 57 14.68 21.78 28.04
N GLY A 58 15.19 21.43 26.86
CA GLY A 58 15.22 20.05 26.37
C GLY A 58 16.00 19.08 27.26
N ASN A 59 17.12 19.51 27.87
CA ASN A 59 17.87 18.65 28.79
C ASN A 59 17.21 18.58 30.17
N ARG A 60 16.57 19.67 30.60
CA ARG A 60 15.87 19.69 31.89
C ARG A 60 14.64 18.82 31.88
N ILE A 61 13.89 18.79 30.78
CA ILE A 61 12.68 17.97 30.69
C ILE A 61 12.98 16.46 30.72
N LYS A 62 14.15 16.05 30.21
CA LYS A 62 14.63 14.65 30.28
C LYS A 62 14.68 14.09 31.70
N ARG A 63 14.89 14.94 32.70
CA ARG A 63 14.91 14.53 34.12
C ARG A 63 13.54 14.07 34.64
N PHE A 64 12.47 14.40 33.93
CA PHE A 64 11.09 14.09 34.31
C PHE A 64 10.46 13.00 33.44
N TYR A 65 11.24 12.33 32.57
CA TYR A 65 10.73 11.32 31.63
C TYR A 65 9.96 10.19 32.33
N GLU A 66 10.48 9.65 33.43
CA GLU A 66 9.76 8.61 34.20
C GLU A 66 8.40 9.12 34.71
N THR A 67 8.36 10.33 35.26
CA THR A 67 7.11 10.93 35.75
C THR A 67 6.11 11.21 34.63
N LEU A 68 6.59 11.64 33.45
CA LEU A 68 5.76 11.85 32.26
C LEU A 68 5.22 10.53 31.70
N ALA A 69 6.05 9.49 31.70
CA ALA A 69 5.67 8.15 31.28
C ALA A 69 4.58 7.58 32.20
N ASP A 70 4.78 7.62 33.52
CA ASP A 70 3.80 7.16 34.50
C ASP A 70 2.47 7.92 34.38
N HIS A 71 2.54 9.25 34.17
CA HIS A 71 1.37 10.08 33.95
C HIS A 71 0.58 9.67 32.71
N SER A 72 1.25 9.50 31.57
CA SER A 72 0.61 9.07 30.32
C SER A 72 0.04 7.66 30.46
N MET A 73 0.83 6.71 30.99
CA MET A 73 0.42 5.32 31.18
C MET A 73 -0.80 5.16 32.10
N SER A 74 -0.98 6.07 33.07
CA SER A 74 -2.18 6.07 33.91
C SER A 74 -3.47 6.30 33.11
N LYS A 75 -3.39 7.04 31.99
CA LYS A 75 -4.51 7.39 31.08
C LYS A 75 -4.74 6.33 29.99
N VAL A 76 -3.78 5.44 29.73
CA VAL A 76 -3.88 4.40 28.69
C VAL A 76 -4.85 3.26 29.06
N ARG A 77 -5.38 3.25 30.29
CA ARG A 77 -6.37 2.25 30.76
C ARG A 77 -7.63 2.27 29.88
N GLY A 78 -7.74 1.30 28.97
CA GLY A 78 -8.85 1.15 28.02
C GLY A 78 -8.42 1.12 26.55
N PHE A 79 -7.21 1.61 26.23
CA PHE A 79 -6.68 1.67 24.85
C PHE A 79 -5.40 0.85 24.67
N GLY A 80 -5.15 -0.12 25.55
CA GLY A 80 -3.91 -0.88 25.60
C GLY A 80 -3.58 -1.61 24.29
N ASN A 81 -4.57 -2.20 23.64
CA ASN A 81 -4.39 -2.86 22.34
C ASN A 81 -4.05 -1.85 21.23
N ALA A 82 -4.60 -0.64 21.26
CA ALA A 82 -4.29 0.39 20.25
C ALA A 82 -2.86 0.93 20.42
N ALA A 83 -2.45 1.19 21.67
CA ALA A 83 -1.08 1.59 21.99
C ALA A 83 -0.07 0.48 21.62
N TYR A 84 -0.39 -0.79 21.94
CA TYR A 84 0.40 -1.94 21.50
C TYR A 84 0.49 -2.02 19.97
N ALA A 85 -0.63 -1.88 19.26
CA ALA A 85 -0.68 -1.93 17.80
C ALA A 85 0.20 -0.87 17.14
N LEU A 86 0.11 0.38 17.63
CA LEU A 86 0.91 1.52 17.17
C LEU A 86 2.41 1.22 17.23
N VAL A 87 2.86 0.67 18.36
CA VAL A 87 4.27 0.38 18.62
C VAL A 87 4.74 -0.83 17.85
N LYS A 88 3.94 -1.90 17.82
CA LYS A 88 4.33 -3.17 17.24
C LYS A 88 4.31 -3.16 15.71
N TYR A 89 3.36 -2.45 15.11
CA TYR A 89 3.08 -2.56 13.67
C TYR A 89 3.17 -1.22 12.90
N MET A 90 3.04 -0.07 13.55
CA MET A 90 2.93 1.23 12.87
C MET A 90 4.11 2.18 13.10
N GLY A 91 5.19 1.71 13.75
CA GLY A 91 6.47 2.44 13.78
C GLY A 91 6.50 3.71 14.64
N LEU A 92 5.66 3.79 15.69
CA LEU A 92 5.69 4.89 16.70
C LEU A 92 5.27 6.28 16.17
N GLY A 93 4.53 6.35 15.07
CA GLY A 93 4.00 7.60 14.52
C GLY A 93 3.97 7.61 12.99
N GLY A 94 3.60 8.74 12.41
CA GLY A 94 3.52 8.91 10.96
C GLY A 94 2.47 9.93 10.53
N ASP A 95 2.05 9.80 9.27
CA ASP A 95 0.94 10.57 8.73
C ASP A 95 -0.37 10.19 9.44
N GLU A 96 -1.10 11.19 9.92
CA GLU A 96 -2.33 11.00 10.69
C GLU A 96 -3.41 10.25 9.90
N ASN A 97 -3.57 10.53 8.60
CA ASN A 97 -4.57 9.87 7.78
C ASN A 97 -4.21 8.41 7.51
N VAL A 98 -2.91 8.13 7.29
CA VAL A 98 -2.41 6.75 7.18
C VAL A 98 -2.66 5.98 8.47
N LEU A 99 -2.35 6.56 9.63
CA LEU A 99 -2.60 5.92 10.93
C LEU A 99 -4.10 5.63 11.15
N LYS A 100 -4.99 6.58 10.83
CA LYS A 100 -6.46 6.37 10.89
C LYS A 100 -6.90 5.16 10.08
N VAL A 101 -6.43 5.06 8.84
CA VAL A 101 -6.71 3.91 7.97
C VAL A 101 -6.17 2.61 8.57
N GLN A 102 -4.93 2.62 9.05
CA GLN A 102 -4.28 1.44 9.65
C GLN A 102 -5.02 0.95 10.91
N PHE A 103 -5.41 1.86 11.81
CA PHE A 103 -6.24 1.51 12.97
C PHE A 103 -7.60 0.96 12.57
N THR A 104 -8.26 1.56 11.57
CA THR A 104 -9.55 1.09 11.05
C THR A 104 -9.44 -0.33 10.48
N LEU A 105 -8.38 -0.62 9.72
CA LEU A 105 -8.11 -1.96 9.18
C LEU A 105 -7.87 -3.00 10.27
N MET A 106 -7.36 -2.59 11.42
CA MET A 106 -7.15 -3.44 12.59
C MET A 106 -8.40 -3.57 13.49
N GLY A 107 -9.52 -2.94 13.11
CA GLY A 107 -10.79 -3.04 13.81
C GLY A 107 -10.95 -2.10 15.00
N PHE A 108 -10.13 -1.05 15.10
CA PHE A 108 -10.33 0.00 16.11
C PHE A 108 -11.37 1.02 15.67
N ASN A 109 -11.96 1.70 16.65
CA ASN A 109 -12.93 2.77 16.44
C ASN A 109 -12.29 3.97 15.71
N GLU A 110 -13.08 4.72 14.95
CA GLU A 110 -12.63 5.88 14.18
C GLU A 110 -11.95 6.97 15.05
N ASP A 111 -12.43 7.15 16.29
CA ASP A 111 -11.91 8.16 17.23
C ASP A 111 -10.62 7.73 17.96
N ILE A 112 -10.05 6.55 17.67
CA ILE A 112 -8.93 6.02 18.46
C ILE A 112 -7.70 6.93 18.44
N ILE A 113 -7.44 7.62 17.33
CA ILE A 113 -6.35 8.60 17.25
C ILE A 113 -6.58 9.75 18.23
N THR A 114 -7.80 10.28 18.29
CA THR A 114 -8.19 11.34 19.22
C THR A 114 -8.04 10.88 20.67
N GLU A 115 -8.42 9.64 20.98
CA GLU A 115 -8.22 9.06 22.32
C GLU A 115 -6.74 8.88 22.68
N LEU A 116 -5.90 8.45 21.73
CA LEU A 116 -4.46 8.33 21.94
C LEU A 116 -3.79 9.70 22.12
N ILE A 117 -4.26 10.74 21.42
CA ILE A 117 -3.82 12.13 21.63
C ILE A 117 -4.27 12.61 23.01
N ARG A 118 -5.53 12.41 23.38
CA ARG A 118 -6.09 12.76 24.71
C ARG A 118 -5.31 12.10 25.85
N ALA A 119 -4.87 10.85 25.65
CA ALA A 119 -4.09 10.10 26.62
C ALA A 119 -2.61 10.51 26.68
N GLY A 120 -2.12 11.34 25.75
CA GLY A 120 -0.70 11.72 25.65
C GLY A 120 0.19 10.66 24.99
N VAL A 121 -0.40 9.62 24.40
CA VAL A 121 0.34 8.55 23.68
C VAL A 121 0.82 9.03 22.32
N LEU A 122 0.02 9.86 21.66
CA LEU A 122 0.34 10.50 20.39
C LEU A 122 0.36 12.02 20.56
N MET A 123 1.28 12.68 19.86
CA MET A 123 1.37 14.14 19.81
C MET A 123 1.59 14.57 18.36
N HIS A 124 1.03 15.71 17.97
CA HIS A 124 1.40 16.33 16.70
C HIS A 124 2.81 16.89 16.79
N ARG A 125 3.66 16.50 15.83
CA ARG A 125 4.93 17.18 15.54
C ARG A 125 4.69 18.40 14.65
N ARG A 126 3.75 18.28 13.72
CA ARG A 126 3.26 19.34 12.82
C ARG A 126 1.89 18.93 12.30
N ARG A 127 1.23 19.78 11.52
CA ARG A 127 -0.07 19.45 10.92
C ARG A 127 -0.03 18.11 10.17
N GLY A 128 -0.91 17.19 10.56
CA GLY A 128 -1.07 15.87 9.94
C GLY A 128 0.06 14.87 10.22
N VAL A 129 1.02 15.17 11.09
CA VAL A 129 2.12 14.25 11.45
C VAL A 129 2.16 14.03 12.96
N LEU A 130 1.97 12.77 13.36
CA LEU A 130 1.93 12.32 14.74
C LEU A 130 3.19 11.56 15.11
N PHE A 131 3.56 11.61 16.39
CA PHE A 131 4.63 10.81 16.96
C PHE A 131 4.31 10.35 18.38
N VAL A 132 4.92 9.23 18.78
CA VAL A 132 4.94 8.77 20.18
C VAL A 132 6.06 9.50 20.94
N PRO A 133 5.78 10.13 22.09
CA PRO A 133 6.79 10.76 22.91
C PRO A 133 7.92 9.81 23.32
N GLU A 134 9.16 10.27 23.23
CA GLU A 134 10.37 9.47 23.52
C GLU A 134 10.33 8.82 24.90
N TYR A 135 9.86 9.55 25.91
CA TYR A 135 9.78 9.08 27.28
C TYR A 135 8.81 7.89 27.46
N LEU A 136 7.87 7.71 26.52
CA LEU A 136 6.84 6.69 26.60
C LEU A 136 7.26 5.38 25.92
N ILE A 137 8.18 5.46 24.95
CA ILE A 137 8.60 4.31 24.12
C ILE A 137 8.99 3.07 24.96
N PRO A 138 9.84 3.17 26.01
CA PRO A 138 10.22 2.00 26.80
C PRO A 138 9.01 1.30 27.44
N ARG A 139 8.06 2.07 27.98
CA ARG A 139 6.85 1.52 28.62
C ARG A 139 5.92 0.86 27.61
N LEU A 140 5.81 1.42 26.41
CA LEU A 140 4.96 0.85 25.36
C LEU A 140 5.54 -0.43 24.76
N LEU A 141 6.88 -0.54 24.69
CA LEU A 141 7.55 -1.76 24.20
C LEU A 141 7.35 -2.96 25.14
N GLU A 142 7.09 -2.71 26.42
CA GLU A 142 6.76 -3.74 27.41
C GLU A 142 5.29 -4.18 27.35
N MET A 143 4.45 -3.47 26.59
CA MET A 143 3.04 -3.82 26.47
C MET A 143 2.86 -5.08 25.63
N SER A 144 1.84 -5.85 26.00
CA SER A 144 1.30 -6.92 25.20
C SER A 144 -0.16 -6.60 24.88
N GLY A 145 -0.59 -7.05 23.71
CA GLY A 145 -1.96 -6.91 23.25
C GLY A 145 -2.30 -8.06 22.33
N ASP A 146 -3.60 -8.27 22.16
CA ASP A 146 -4.14 -9.23 21.20
C ASP A 146 -4.82 -8.47 20.07
N ILE A 147 -4.41 -8.77 18.85
CA ILE A 147 -4.80 -8.06 17.65
C ILE A 147 -5.25 -9.09 16.62
N PRO A 148 -6.49 -9.00 16.10
CA PRO A 148 -6.97 -9.92 15.09
C PRO A 148 -6.08 -9.91 13.84
N ILE A 149 -5.55 -11.08 13.49
CA ILE A 149 -4.78 -11.28 12.26
C ILE A 149 -5.72 -11.86 11.20
N PRO A 150 -5.90 -11.20 10.05
CA PRO A 150 -6.77 -11.72 9.01
C PRO A 150 -6.15 -12.95 8.33
N ASN A 151 -6.97 -13.94 7.97
CA ASN A 151 -6.54 -15.08 7.17
C ASN A 151 -6.31 -14.63 5.73
N ILE A 152 -5.04 -14.49 5.33
CA ILE A 152 -4.65 -13.96 4.02
C ILE A 152 -5.23 -14.81 2.88
N ARG A 153 -5.08 -16.14 2.94
CA ARG A 153 -5.48 -17.01 1.82
C ARG A 153 -6.98 -16.98 1.59
N GLU A 154 -7.76 -17.02 2.67
CA GLU A 154 -9.21 -16.90 2.62
C GLU A 154 -9.62 -15.53 2.11
N SER A 155 -9.02 -14.45 2.63
CA SER A 155 -9.36 -13.08 2.26
C SER A 155 -9.05 -12.75 0.79
N LEU A 156 -8.05 -13.41 0.19
CA LEU A 156 -7.73 -13.23 -1.23
C LEU A 156 -8.51 -14.16 -2.17
N GLY A 157 -9.10 -15.24 -1.65
CA GLY A 157 -9.71 -16.30 -2.47
C GLY A 157 -10.90 -15.84 -3.30
N ASP A 158 -11.67 -14.88 -2.79
CA ASP A 158 -12.91 -14.38 -3.39
C ASP A 158 -12.74 -13.05 -4.14
N LEU A 159 -11.53 -12.50 -4.18
CA LEU A 159 -11.27 -11.21 -4.80
C LEU A 159 -11.29 -11.28 -6.32
N ASP A 160 -11.79 -10.22 -6.95
CA ASP A 160 -11.69 -10.07 -8.38
C ASP A 160 -10.27 -9.70 -8.85
N ALA A 161 -10.06 -9.69 -10.17
CA ALA A 161 -8.76 -9.37 -10.74
C ALA A 161 -8.26 -7.96 -10.37
N LEU A 162 -9.14 -6.96 -10.29
CA LEU A 162 -8.77 -5.57 -9.98
C LEU A 162 -8.40 -5.42 -8.51
N GLU A 163 -9.17 -6.03 -7.61
CA GLU A 163 -8.89 -6.09 -6.18
C GLU A 163 -7.54 -6.76 -5.93
N LEU A 164 -7.25 -7.88 -6.61
CA LEU A 164 -5.94 -8.53 -6.55
C LEU A 164 -4.79 -7.64 -7.06
N VAL A 165 -5.06 -6.74 -8.02
CA VAL A 165 -4.08 -5.75 -8.47
C VAL A 165 -3.82 -4.69 -7.39
N ALA A 166 -4.84 -4.22 -6.67
CA ALA A 166 -4.67 -3.30 -5.54
C ALA A 166 -3.80 -3.93 -4.44
N VAL A 167 -4.12 -5.18 -4.05
CA VAL A 167 -3.34 -5.94 -3.07
C VAL A 167 -1.91 -6.15 -3.54
N GLU A 168 -1.69 -6.54 -4.81
CA GLU A 168 -0.35 -6.71 -5.37
C GLU A 168 0.44 -5.38 -5.40
N SER A 169 -0.23 -4.27 -5.71
CA SER A 169 0.39 -2.94 -5.67
C SER A 169 0.93 -2.63 -4.28
N ALA A 170 0.11 -2.81 -3.24
CA ALA A 170 0.49 -2.53 -1.87
C ALA A 170 1.55 -3.51 -1.35
N ALA A 171 1.36 -4.82 -1.58
CA ALA A 171 2.27 -5.87 -1.11
C ALA A 171 3.69 -5.69 -1.65
N PHE A 172 3.84 -5.24 -2.89
CA PHE A 172 5.14 -5.07 -3.56
C PHE A 172 5.59 -3.61 -3.67
N GLY A 173 4.87 -2.66 -3.07
CA GLY A 173 5.17 -1.22 -3.18
C GLY A 173 5.32 -0.73 -4.63
N SER A 174 4.55 -1.32 -5.55
CA SER A 174 4.74 -1.13 -6.99
C SER A 174 3.66 -0.20 -7.54
N LYS A 175 4.07 0.94 -8.11
CA LYS A 175 3.12 1.87 -8.75
C LYS A 175 2.90 1.47 -10.22
N PRO A 176 1.65 1.39 -10.70
CA PRO A 176 1.38 1.09 -12.09
C PRO A 176 1.71 2.29 -12.99
N ILE A 177 1.94 2.01 -14.27
CA ILE A 177 1.97 3.02 -15.32
C ILE A 177 0.51 3.42 -15.58
N SER A 178 0.13 4.64 -15.19
CA SER A 178 -1.28 5.07 -15.17
C SER A 178 -2.00 4.91 -16.51
N TRP A 179 -1.38 5.32 -17.62
CA TRP A 179 -2.01 5.21 -18.94
C TRP A 179 -2.21 3.74 -19.36
N LEU A 180 -1.26 2.85 -19.04
CA LEU A 180 -1.36 1.43 -19.40
C LEU A 180 -2.35 0.70 -18.51
N PHE A 181 -2.43 1.09 -17.23
CA PHE A 181 -3.49 0.62 -16.34
C PHE A 181 -4.88 1.00 -16.87
N ARG A 182 -5.06 2.27 -17.27
CA ARG A 182 -6.32 2.74 -17.89
C ARG A 182 -6.62 2.04 -19.21
N ALA A 183 -5.62 1.79 -20.05
CA ALA A 183 -5.83 1.02 -21.28
C ALA A 183 -6.35 -0.39 -20.97
N ILE A 184 -5.67 -1.11 -20.05
CA ILE A 184 -6.00 -2.51 -19.72
C ILE A 184 -7.34 -2.63 -19.00
N TYR A 185 -7.62 -1.75 -18.03
CA TYR A 185 -8.76 -1.88 -17.11
C TYR A 185 -9.88 -0.85 -17.32
N GLY A 186 -9.70 0.14 -18.20
CA GLY A 186 -10.70 1.17 -18.48
C GLY A 186 -10.87 2.26 -17.41
N ILE A 187 -10.11 2.21 -16.31
CA ILE A 187 -10.22 3.15 -15.18
C ILE A 187 -8.85 3.67 -14.76
N ASP A 188 -8.77 4.88 -14.20
CA ASP A 188 -7.54 5.36 -13.58
C ASP A 188 -7.25 4.62 -12.27
N PHE A 189 -5.98 4.28 -12.02
CA PHE A 189 -5.59 3.52 -10.84
C PHE A 189 -5.90 4.26 -9.52
N LYS A 190 -5.70 5.59 -9.49
CA LYS A 190 -5.96 6.39 -8.28
C LYS A 190 -7.47 6.47 -8.01
N GLU A 191 -8.27 6.65 -9.05
CA GLU A 191 -9.73 6.65 -8.93
C GLU A 191 -10.30 5.31 -8.47
N PHE A 192 -9.72 4.21 -8.98
CA PHE A 192 -10.04 2.86 -8.52
C PHE A 192 -9.68 2.70 -7.04
N VAL A 193 -8.41 2.94 -6.66
CA VAL A 193 -7.92 2.76 -5.28
C VAL A 193 -8.74 3.57 -4.27
N LEU A 194 -9.10 4.82 -4.58
CA LEU A 194 -9.93 5.66 -3.69
C LEU A 194 -11.26 5.02 -3.29
N LYS A 195 -11.79 4.10 -4.11
CA LYS A 195 -13.06 3.41 -3.88
C LYS A 195 -12.85 1.97 -3.38
N THR A 196 -11.61 1.52 -3.24
CA THR A 196 -11.29 0.14 -2.89
C THR A 196 -11.13 -0.01 -1.38
N ARG A 197 -11.98 -0.86 -0.79
CA ARG A 197 -11.81 -1.37 0.57
C ARG A 197 -12.05 -2.88 0.56
N ILE A 198 -11.03 -3.63 0.94
CA ILE A 198 -11.02 -5.10 0.95
C ILE A 198 -11.02 -5.54 2.41
N GLY A 199 -12.21 -5.63 2.99
CA GLY A 199 -12.41 -6.03 4.39
C GLY A 199 -11.41 -5.36 5.35
N ASN A 200 -10.66 -6.20 6.08
CA ASN A 200 -9.59 -5.79 6.98
C ASN A 200 -8.18 -6.00 6.38
N ILE A 201 -8.06 -6.13 5.05
CA ILE A 201 -6.78 -6.36 4.35
C ILE A 201 -6.20 -5.06 3.83
N LEU A 202 -7.02 -4.27 3.13
CA LEU A 202 -6.56 -3.12 2.38
C LEU A 202 -7.63 -2.04 2.32
N ASP A 203 -7.22 -0.79 2.46
CA ASP A 203 -8.08 0.37 2.30
C ASP A 203 -7.32 1.44 1.49
N GLY A 204 -7.94 1.92 0.42
CA GLY A 204 -7.39 2.92 -0.49
C GLY A 204 -7.99 4.33 -0.37
N SER A 205 -8.82 4.58 0.64
CA SER A 205 -9.60 5.83 0.83
C SER A 205 -8.78 7.12 0.83
N ILE A 206 -7.47 7.06 1.11
CA ILE A 206 -6.56 8.22 1.07
C ILE A 206 -5.83 8.38 -0.27
N GLY A 207 -6.19 7.58 -1.28
CA GLY A 207 -5.65 7.65 -2.63
C GLY A 207 -4.39 6.81 -2.87
N GLU A 208 -3.97 6.05 -1.86
CA GLU A 208 -2.93 5.02 -1.96
C GLU A 208 -3.41 3.74 -1.25
N PRO A 209 -3.08 2.54 -1.75
CA PRO A 209 -3.54 1.31 -1.14
C PRO A 209 -2.74 1.01 0.14
N ILE A 210 -3.38 1.15 1.30
CA ILE A 210 -2.78 0.88 2.60
C ILE A 210 -3.15 -0.53 3.04
N LEU A 211 -2.14 -1.35 3.36
CA LEU A 211 -2.36 -2.68 3.94
C LEU A 211 -2.57 -2.59 5.44
N ASN A 212 -3.34 -3.53 5.97
CA ASN A 212 -3.40 -3.77 7.40
C ASN A 212 -1.99 -4.11 7.91
N PRO A 213 -1.44 -3.32 8.84
CA PRO A 213 -0.04 -3.44 9.22
C PRO A 213 0.29 -4.71 10.02
N VAL A 214 -0.74 -5.47 10.45
CA VAL A 214 -0.53 -6.79 11.09
C VAL A 214 -0.23 -7.91 10.10
N ILE A 215 -0.48 -7.66 8.80
CA ILE A 215 -0.25 -8.66 7.76
C ILE A 215 1.26 -8.84 7.56
N ASP A 216 1.73 -10.10 7.63
CA ASP A 216 3.08 -10.43 7.20
C ASP A 216 3.19 -10.29 5.67
N LEU A 217 3.91 -9.25 5.23
CA LEU A 217 4.18 -8.99 3.82
C LEU A 217 4.86 -10.16 3.11
N ARG A 218 5.67 -10.98 3.80
CA ARG A 218 6.31 -12.15 3.20
C ARG A 218 5.30 -13.25 2.89
N GLU A 219 4.39 -13.50 3.83
CA GLU A 219 3.29 -14.45 3.63
C GLU A 219 2.38 -13.97 2.51
N LEU A 220 1.94 -12.70 2.55
CA LEU A 220 1.09 -12.11 1.52
C LEU A 220 1.69 -12.24 0.11
N ARG A 221 2.97 -11.89 -0.05
CA ARG A 221 3.69 -12.03 -1.33
C ARG A 221 3.77 -13.48 -1.79
N THR A 222 3.96 -14.42 -0.86
CA THR A 222 4.02 -15.85 -1.16
C THR A 222 2.68 -16.35 -1.68
N VAL A 223 1.58 -16.00 -1.01
CA VAL A 223 0.22 -16.36 -1.44
C VAL A 223 -0.09 -15.77 -2.82
N ILE A 224 0.24 -14.50 -3.07
CA ILE A 224 0.08 -13.88 -4.40
C ILE A 224 0.83 -14.65 -5.48
N HIS A 225 2.08 -15.05 -5.22
CA HIS A 225 2.86 -15.83 -6.18
C HIS A 225 2.24 -17.20 -6.47
N GLU A 226 1.78 -17.91 -5.44
CA GLU A 226 1.12 -19.21 -5.58
C GLU A 226 -0.20 -19.10 -6.36
N MET A 227 -1.03 -18.12 -6.06
CA MET A 227 -2.28 -17.86 -6.78
C MET A 227 -2.00 -17.55 -8.25
N LYS A 228 -1.02 -16.68 -8.53
CA LYS A 228 -0.64 -16.38 -9.93
C LYS A 228 -0.07 -17.59 -10.65
N ASP A 229 0.78 -18.42 -10.03
CA ASP A 229 1.31 -19.63 -10.66
C ASP A 229 0.18 -20.63 -10.97
N SER A 230 -0.71 -20.88 -10.00
CA SER A 230 -1.86 -21.77 -10.18
C SER A 230 -2.78 -21.32 -11.31
N SER A 231 -3.13 -20.03 -11.33
CA SER A 231 -3.99 -19.46 -12.37
C SER A 231 -3.28 -19.40 -13.73
N ALA A 232 -1.98 -19.09 -13.78
CA ALA A 232 -1.23 -19.09 -15.04
C ALA A 232 -1.06 -20.50 -15.63
N ARG A 233 -0.92 -21.53 -14.79
CA ARG A 233 -0.96 -22.94 -15.25
C ARG A 233 -2.32 -23.30 -15.84
N SER A 234 -3.40 -22.78 -15.26
CA SER A 234 -4.76 -22.96 -15.78
C SER A 234 -4.94 -22.24 -17.12
N MET A 235 -4.48 -21.00 -17.25
CA MET A 235 -4.42 -20.27 -18.52
C MET A 235 -3.65 -21.05 -19.59
N ARG A 236 -2.48 -21.60 -19.22
CA ARG A 236 -1.66 -22.40 -20.13
C ARG A 236 -2.43 -23.61 -20.65
N ARG A 237 -3.27 -24.26 -19.86
CA ARG A 237 -4.08 -25.40 -20.34
C ARG A 237 -5.14 -24.97 -21.36
N ILE A 238 -5.72 -23.78 -21.19
CA ILE A 238 -6.71 -23.22 -22.13
C ILE A 238 -6.04 -22.92 -23.47
N ILE A 239 -4.89 -22.25 -23.45
CA ILE A 239 -4.18 -21.82 -24.66
C ILE A 239 -3.41 -22.99 -25.29
N SER A 240 -2.95 -23.94 -24.46
CA SER A 240 -2.13 -25.10 -24.80
C SER A 240 -0.88 -24.80 -25.66
N PRO A 241 -0.07 -23.77 -25.33
CA PRO A 241 1.14 -23.48 -26.11
C PRO A 241 2.19 -24.58 -25.93
N HIS A 242 2.88 -24.94 -27.02
CA HIS A 242 4.04 -25.83 -26.96
C HIS A 242 5.23 -25.07 -26.35
N GLY A 243 5.85 -25.62 -25.31
CA GLY A 243 7.02 -25.00 -24.69
C GLY A 243 7.22 -25.37 -23.23
N GLN A 244 8.35 -24.94 -22.67
CA GLN A 244 8.67 -25.13 -21.26
C GLN A 244 8.03 -24.02 -20.42
N TYR A 245 7.25 -24.41 -19.41
CA TYR A 245 6.65 -23.48 -18.46
C TYR A 245 7.57 -23.24 -17.27
N THR A 246 7.68 -21.99 -16.86
CA THR A 246 8.22 -21.58 -15.56
C THR A 246 7.40 -20.44 -14.99
N TYR A 247 7.43 -20.26 -13.66
CA TYR A 247 6.84 -19.09 -13.02
C TYR A 247 7.94 -18.08 -12.69
N SER A 248 7.83 -16.85 -13.19
CA SER A 248 8.78 -15.78 -12.88
C SER A 248 8.29 -14.95 -11.72
N ARG A 249 9.02 -15.01 -10.59
CA ARG A 249 8.78 -14.11 -9.44
C ARG A 249 9.10 -12.65 -9.76
N ILE A 250 9.98 -12.39 -10.73
CA ILE A 250 10.39 -11.04 -11.14
C ILE A 250 9.26 -10.37 -11.93
N ALA A 251 8.76 -11.05 -12.98
CA ALA A 251 7.67 -10.56 -13.82
C ALA A 251 6.28 -10.81 -13.21
N ARG A 252 6.21 -11.66 -12.17
CA ARG A 252 4.98 -12.07 -11.45
C ARG A 252 3.95 -12.69 -12.39
N CYS A 253 4.39 -13.62 -13.22
CA CYS A 253 3.56 -14.29 -14.22
C CYS A 253 4.08 -15.69 -14.55
N GLY A 254 3.23 -16.49 -15.19
CA GLY A 254 3.68 -17.68 -15.89
C GLY A 254 4.43 -17.28 -17.15
N ILE A 255 5.46 -18.03 -17.50
CA ILE A 255 6.23 -17.86 -18.73
C ILE A 255 6.25 -19.20 -19.46
N VAL A 256 5.94 -19.17 -20.75
CA VAL A 256 6.15 -20.30 -21.65
C VAL A 256 7.21 -19.90 -22.67
N TYR A 257 8.35 -20.56 -22.60
CA TYR A 257 9.40 -20.44 -23.61
C TYR A 257 9.06 -21.35 -24.78
N THR A 258 8.79 -20.75 -25.92
CA THR A 258 8.50 -21.47 -27.16
C THR A 258 9.68 -21.33 -28.12
N VAL A 259 9.90 -22.36 -28.93
CA VAL A 259 10.86 -22.32 -30.03
C VAL A 259 10.08 -22.63 -31.29
N PHE A 260 9.91 -21.63 -32.15
CA PHE A 260 9.31 -21.82 -33.46
C PHE A 260 10.43 -21.98 -34.48
N GLY A 261 10.66 -23.20 -34.97
CA GLY A 261 11.61 -23.57 -36.04
C GLY A 261 12.51 -22.44 -36.57
N GLU A 262 12.23 -21.95 -37.79
CA GLU A 262 12.92 -20.80 -38.42
C GLU A 262 12.37 -19.42 -37.98
N GLY A 263 11.36 -19.39 -37.11
CA GLY A 263 10.60 -18.20 -36.71
C GLY A 263 11.11 -17.47 -35.46
N GLY A 264 12.04 -18.05 -34.69
CA GLY A 264 12.64 -17.43 -33.51
C GLY A 264 12.13 -17.99 -32.18
N ARG A 265 12.54 -17.36 -31.06
CA ARG A 265 12.10 -17.69 -29.70
C ARG A 265 11.07 -16.67 -29.26
N GLU A 266 9.87 -17.13 -28.94
CA GLU A 266 8.83 -16.26 -28.41
C GLU A 266 8.61 -16.53 -26.92
N LEU A 267 8.54 -15.44 -26.16
CA LEU A 267 8.23 -15.45 -24.74
C LEU A 267 6.73 -15.17 -24.54
N ILE A 268 5.97 -16.21 -24.21
CA ILE A 268 4.56 -16.04 -23.86
C ILE A 268 4.45 -15.78 -22.35
N MET A 269 3.96 -14.60 -21.98
CA MET A 269 3.78 -14.17 -20.59
C MET A 269 2.31 -14.25 -20.19
N LEU A 270 2.00 -15.13 -19.24
CA LEU A 270 0.63 -15.43 -18.79
C LEU A 270 0.30 -14.69 -17.50
N TYR A 271 -0.52 -13.65 -17.61
CA TYR A 271 -1.01 -12.83 -16.51
C TYR A 271 -2.50 -13.11 -16.20
N PRO A 272 -2.81 -13.82 -15.11
CA PRO A 272 -4.19 -13.95 -14.64
C PRO A 272 -4.80 -12.59 -14.29
N TRP A 273 -3.99 -11.75 -13.64
CA TRP A 273 -4.18 -10.30 -13.51
C TRP A 273 -2.81 -9.64 -13.62
N ILE A 274 -2.78 -8.38 -14.02
CA ILE A 274 -1.54 -7.64 -14.29
C ILE A 274 -1.52 -6.30 -13.54
N LEU A 275 -0.44 -6.03 -12.82
CA LEU A 275 -0.11 -4.69 -12.34
C LEU A 275 0.88 -4.07 -13.33
N PRO A 276 0.42 -3.35 -14.38
CA PRO A 276 1.26 -2.88 -15.47
C PRO A 276 2.28 -1.88 -14.93
N SER A 277 3.55 -2.26 -14.93
CA SER A 277 4.65 -1.48 -14.35
C SER A 277 5.83 -1.48 -15.32
N ARG A 278 6.75 -0.52 -15.17
CA ARG A 278 7.99 -0.49 -15.96
C ARG A 278 8.77 -1.80 -15.84
N ARG A 279 8.80 -2.40 -14.64
CA ARG A 279 9.41 -3.72 -14.42
C ARG A 279 8.86 -4.80 -15.36
N ILE A 280 7.56 -4.82 -15.65
CA ILE A 280 6.96 -5.78 -16.58
C ILE A 280 7.33 -5.42 -18.02
N LEU A 281 7.22 -4.15 -18.40
CA LEU A 281 7.58 -3.71 -19.75
C LEU A 281 9.07 -3.93 -20.05
N ASP A 282 9.97 -3.76 -19.09
CA ASP A 282 11.41 -3.88 -19.31
C ASP A 282 11.89 -5.34 -19.31
N TYR A 283 11.10 -6.26 -18.75
CA TYR A 283 11.47 -7.67 -18.61
C TYR A 283 11.53 -8.41 -19.95
N HIS A 284 12.73 -8.70 -20.45
CA HIS A 284 12.95 -9.23 -21.81
C HIS A 284 12.36 -8.32 -22.92
N SER A 285 12.45 -7.00 -22.76
CA SER A 285 11.90 -6.01 -23.71
C SER A 285 12.49 -6.04 -25.13
N ARG A 286 13.60 -6.76 -25.32
CA ARG A 286 14.29 -6.94 -26.62
C ARG A 286 13.95 -8.26 -27.31
N GLU A 287 13.19 -9.13 -26.65
CA GLU A 287 12.76 -10.41 -27.19
C GLU A 287 11.34 -10.28 -27.74
N ASP A 288 11.03 -11.09 -28.75
CA ASP A 288 9.67 -11.27 -29.25
C ASP A 288 8.82 -11.90 -28.16
N ARG A 289 7.79 -11.17 -27.73
CA ARG A 289 7.00 -11.58 -26.57
C ARG A 289 5.54 -11.19 -26.69
N VAL A 290 4.70 -12.02 -26.08
CA VAL A 290 3.25 -11.83 -26.03
C VAL A 290 2.80 -11.79 -24.59
N ILE A 291 2.20 -10.68 -24.20
CA ILE A 291 1.57 -10.50 -22.89
C ILE A 291 0.11 -10.94 -23.01
N ILE A 292 -0.24 -12.02 -22.34
CA ILE A 292 -1.60 -12.57 -22.31
C ILE A 292 -2.26 -12.22 -20.98
N ILE A 293 -3.45 -11.62 -21.02
CA ILE A 293 -4.21 -11.16 -19.86
C ILE A 293 -5.60 -11.80 -19.88
N MET A 294 -6.03 -12.44 -18.79
CA MET A 294 -7.39 -13.02 -18.65
C MET A 294 -8.42 -11.96 -18.25
N HIS A 295 -8.49 -10.88 -19.02
CA HIS A 295 -9.41 -9.79 -18.79
C HIS A 295 -9.80 -9.20 -20.14
N ARG A 296 -10.97 -8.54 -20.22
CA ARG A 296 -11.34 -7.77 -21.41
C ARG A 296 -10.62 -6.42 -21.34
N PRO A 297 -10.00 -5.91 -22.42
CA PRO A 297 -9.36 -4.60 -22.38
C PRO A 297 -10.42 -3.49 -22.21
N GLY A 298 -9.99 -2.32 -21.75
CA GLY A 298 -10.85 -1.14 -21.70
C GLY A 298 -11.31 -0.71 -23.10
N GLU A 299 -12.46 -0.02 -23.17
CA GLU A 299 -13.06 0.40 -24.45
C GLU A 299 -12.13 1.31 -25.27
N GLU A 300 -11.35 2.15 -24.59
CA GLU A 300 -10.38 3.07 -25.19
C GLU A 300 -8.99 2.45 -25.40
N PHE A 301 -8.83 1.12 -25.25
CA PHE A 301 -7.52 0.48 -25.25
C PHE A 301 -6.67 0.85 -26.48
N THR A 302 -7.21 0.69 -27.69
CA THR A 302 -6.48 0.97 -28.93
C THR A 302 -6.07 2.45 -29.03
N ASP A 303 -6.97 3.37 -28.68
CA ASP A 303 -6.70 4.80 -28.74
C ASP A 303 -5.60 5.23 -27.76
N ILE A 304 -5.62 4.68 -26.54
CA ILE A 304 -4.60 4.95 -25.53
C ILE A 304 -3.26 4.34 -25.95
N MET A 305 -3.26 3.10 -26.43
CA MET A 305 -2.05 2.42 -26.90
C MET A 305 -1.38 3.17 -28.06
N ASN A 306 -2.17 3.67 -29.02
CA ASN A 306 -1.64 4.43 -30.16
C ASN A 306 -1.04 5.78 -29.74
N LYS A 307 -1.61 6.44 -28.72
CA LYS A 307 -1.04 7.69 -28.15
C LYS A 307 0.29 7.45 -27.43
N HIS A 308 0.47 6.26 -26.85
CA HIS A 308 1.65 5.88 -26.06
C HIS A 308 2.54 4.86 -26.77
N VAL A 309 2.44 4.77 -28.10
CA VAL A 309 3.14 3.75 -28.90
C VAL A 309 4.66 3.79 -28.65
N SER A 310 5.27 4.97 -28.55
CA SER A 310 6.70 5.13 -28.28
C SER A 310 7.15 4.66 -26.89
N ASP A 311 6.23 4.52 -25.94
CA ASP A 311 6.52 4.07 -24.58
C ASP A 311 6.55 2.54 -24.46
N LEU A 312 6.08 1.83 -25.48
CA LEU A 312 5.98 0.38 -25.55
C LEU A 312 7.22 -0.23 -26.20
N PRO A 313 7.74 -1.36 -25.69
CA PRO A 313 8.80 -2.08 -26.38
C PRO A 313 8.30 -2.65 -27.72
N PRO A 314 9.05 -2.48 -28.81
CA PRO A 314 8.54 -2.68 -30.17
C PRO A 314 8.11 -4.13 -30.48
N HIS A 315 8.75 -5.10 -29.82
CA HIS A 315 8.54 -6.55 -29.97
C HIS A 315 7.45 -7.12 -29.04
N THR A 316 6.60 -6.26 -28.45
CA THR A 316 5.58 -6.69 -27.49
C THR A 316 4.18 -6.68 -28.09
N GLY A 317 3.59 -7.86 -28.24
CA GLY A 317 2.15 -8.00 -28.51
C GLY A 317 1.33 -8.13 -27.23
N PHE A 318 0.07 -7.73 -27.29
CA PHE A 318 -0.90 -7.92 -26.19
C PHE A 318 -2.06 -8.78 -26.66
N VAL A 319 -2.45 -9.72 -25.82
CA VAL A 319 -3.61 -10.58 -26.06
C VAL A 319 -4.48 -10.64 -24.82
N PHE A 320 -5.75 -10.39 -25.01
CA PHE A 320 -6.77 -10.40 -23.97
C PHE A 320 -7.71 -11.58 -24.20
N ILE A 321 -7.94 -12.39 -23.17
CA ILE A 321 -8.83 -13.54 -23.25
C ILE A 321 -9.99 -13.30 -22.29
N SER A 322 -11.22 -13.35 -22.83
CA SER A 322 -12.45 -13.23 -22.04
C SER A 322 -13.52 -14.16 -22.61
N GLY A 323 -13.93 -15.15 -21.83
CA GLY A 323 -14.79 -16.24 -22.32
C GLY A 323 -14.14 -16.97 -23.49
N ASN A 324 -14.86 -17.03 -24.62
CA ASN A 324 -14.36 -17.66 -25.87
C ASN A 324 -13.79 -16.63 -26.87
N GLU A 325 -13.68 -15.37 -26.48
CA GLU A 325 -13.14 -14.31 -27.33
C GLU A 325 -11.70 -13.99 -26.95
N THR A 326 -10.89 -13.73 -27.98
CA THR A 326 -9.50 -13.33 -27.85
C THR A 326 -9.26 -12.07 -28.65
N MET A 327 -8.83 -11.01 -27.98
CA MET A 327 -8.63 -9.69 -28.57
C MET A 327 -7.13 -9.41 -28.65
N VAL A 328 -6.64 -9.14 -29.85
CA VAL A 328 -5.22 -9.15 -30.18
C VAL A 328 -4.78 -7.76 -30.61
N TYR A 329 -3.74 -7.24 -29.96
CA TYR A 329 -3.02 -6.05 -30.39
C TYR A 329 -1.60 -6.43 -30.81
N LYS A 330 -1.30 -6.28 -32.09
CA LYS A 330 -0.03 -6.69 -32.69
C LYS A 330 1.16 -5.86 -32.18
N PRO A 331 2.37 -6.44 -32.10
CA PRO A 331 3.60 -5.69 -31.87
C PRO A 331 3.83 -4.65 -32.99
N GLN A 332 4.65 -3.64 -32.70
CA GLN A 332 4.97 -2.57 -33.67
C GLN A 332 5.90 -3.06 -34.77
N SER A 333 6.90 -3.86 -34.40
CA SER A 333 7.75 -4.54 -35.37
C SER A 333 7.00 -5.72 -35.94
N LEU A 334 6.94 -5.81 -37.27
CA LEU A 334 6.49 -7.00 -37.98
C LEU A 334 7.32 -8.20 -37.53
N ASP A 335 6.66 -9.15 -36.87
CA ASP A 335 7.32 -10.30 -36.27
C ASP A 335 6.63 -11.60 -36.72
N ARG A 336 7.41 -12.46 -37.38
CA ARG A 336 6.96 -13.79 -37.84
C ARG A 336 6.66 -14.72 -36.66
N ALA A 337 7.28 -14.50 -35.50
CA ALA A 337 7.00 -15.27 -34.30
C ALA A 337 5.58 -14.96 -33.78
N PHE A 338 5.17 -13.69 -33.79
CA PHE A 338 3.82 -13.30 -33.42
C PHE A 338 2.74 -13.90 -34.34
N ASP A 339 2.97 -13.92 -35.66
CA ASP A 339 2.04 -14.57 -36.59
C ASP A 339 1.95 -16.09 -36.32
N SER A 340 3.09 -16.72 -35.97
CA SER A 340 3.12 -18.13 -35.55
C SER A 340 2.33 -18.36 -34.26
N PHE A 341 2.36 -17.40 -33.32
CA PHE A 341 1.54 -17.43 -32.12
C PHE A 341 0.03 -17.34 -32.40
N LEU A 342 -0.37 -16.48 -33.35
CA LEU A 342 -1.77 -16.36 -33.75
C LEU A 342 -2.32 -17.68 -34.31
N ASP A 343 -1.51 -18.44 -35.05
CA ASP A 343 -1.88 -19.77 -35.53
C ASP A 343 -2.24 -20.74 -34.37
N PHE A 344 -1.62 -20.61 -33.19
CA PHE A 344 -2.02 -21.38 -32.01
C PHE A 344 -3.39 -20.94 -31.50
N LEU A 345 -3.64 -19.64 -31.39
CA LEU A 345 -4.92 -19.13 -30.92
C LEU A 345 -6.08 -19.58 -31.81
N TYR A 346 -5.90 -19.57 -33.14
CA TYR A 346 -6.91 -20.09 -34.07
C TYR A 346 -7.21 -21.59 -33.87
N ARG A 347 -6.21 -22.38 -33.45
CA ARG A 347 -6.38 -23.81 -33.18
C ARG A 347 -7.03 -24.10 -31.83
N SER A 348 -7.04 -23.14 -30.91
CA SER A 348 -7.54 -23.31 -29.53
C SER A 348 -9.05 -23.06 -29.36
N ASN A 349 -9.85 -23.14 -30.44
CA ASN A 349 -11.30 -22.87 -30.44
C ASN A 349 -11.71 -21.47 -29.93
N LEU A 350 -10.78 -20.50 -29.97
CA LEU A 350 -11.02 -19.12 -29.56
C LEU A 350 -11.36 -18.25 -30.77
N ARG A 351 -12.32 -17.33 -30.61
CA ARG A 351 -12.66 -16.34 -31.62
C ARG A 351 -11.68 -15.18 -31.54
N VAL A 352 -10.85 -15.00 -32.57
CA VAL A 352 -9.84 -13.93 -32.63
C VAL A 352 -10.44 -12.63 -33.19
N ILE A 353 -10.22 -11.52 -32.50
CA ILE A 353 -10.61 -10.15 -32.87
C ILE A 353 -9.35 -9.28 -32.84
N TYR A 354 -9.06 -8.57 -33.93
CA TYR A 354 -7.93 -7.65 -33.97
C TYR A 354 -8.32 -6.27 -33.44
N LEU A 355 -7.47 -5.70 -32.61
CA LEU A 355 -7.63 -4.37 -31.99
C LEU A 355 -6.87 -3.28 -32.76
N ASN A 356 -6.00 -3.65 -33.70
CA ASN A 356 -5.24 -2.77 -34.57
C ASN A 356 -5.17 -3.25 -36.01
#